data_AF-A0AA43DIK3-F1
#
_entry.id   AF-A0AA43DIK3-F1
#
_cell.length_a   1.000
_cell.length_b   1.000
_cell.length_c   1.000
_cell.angle_alpha   90.00
_cell.angle_beta   90.00
_cell.angle_gamma   90.00
#
_symmetry.space_group_name_H-M   'P 1'
#
loop_
_entity.id
_entity.type
_entity.pdbx_description
1 polymer ?
#
loop_
_entity_poly.entity_id
_entity_poly.type
_entity_poly.pdbx_seq_one_letter_code
_entity_poly.pdbx_strand_id
1 'polypeptide(L)'
;MATAMLTRHDIGQGAYLRLNTSRLGRPAGLIGMVYAVGTDQTGAWYFQLRYLNAPPGTRTRASSQWSLNLHEEDLAHFDRIATGELHKLLKESETEERTLPSSWRGNAHPNQLRLFDF
;
A
#
# COMPACT_ATOMS: atom_id res chain seq x y z
N MET A 1 -15.63 18.82 -7.42
CA MET A 1 -16.45 17.86 -6.66
C MET A 1 -15.81 17.70 -5.30
N ALA A 2 -16.53 17.95 -4.21
CA ALA A 2 -15.97 17.80 -2.87
C ALA A 2 -15.77 16.31 -2.58
N THR A 3 -14.52 15.86 -2.45
CA THR A 3 -14.19 14.54 -1.92
C THR A 3 -14.71 14.52 -0.49
N ALA A 4 -15.75 13.73 -0.22
CA ALA A 4 -16.24 13.57 1.15
C ALA A 4 -15.07 13.06 2.01
N MET A 5 -14.74 13.78 3.07
CA MET A 5 -13.69 13.35 3.99
C MET A 5 -14.11 12.05 4.65
N LEU A 6 -13.25 11.03 4.58
CA LEU A 6 -13.48 9.76 5.26
C LEU A 6 -13.53 9.99 6.76
N THR A 7 -14.55 9.41 7.39
CA THR A 7 -14.69 9.36 8.84
C THR A 7 -14.48 7.95 9.35
N ARG A 8 -14.27 7.79 10.65
CA ARG A 8 -14.21 6.45 11.28
C ARG A 8 -15.42 5.56 10.97
N HIS A 9 -16.59 6.15 10.69
CA HIS A 9 -17.82 5.41 10.39
C HIS A 9 -17.80 4.76 8.99
N ASP A 10 -16.96 5.28 8.10
CA ASP A 10 -16.78 4.77 6.74
C ASP A 10 -15.76 3.61 6.67
N ILE A 11 -15.07 3.36 7.78
CA ILE A 11 -13.94 2.44 7.87
C ILE A 11 -14.34 1.20 8.68
N GLY A 12 -14.44 0.08 7.96
CA GLY A 12 -14.64 -1.24 8.54
C GLY A 12 -13.54 -2.19 8.12
N GLN A 13 -13.40 -3.30 8.86
CA GLN A 13 -12.55 -4.41 8.45
C GLN A 13 -12.92 -4.87 7.03
N GLY A 14 -11.92 -5.06 6.17
CA GLY A 14 -12.09 -5.41 4.76
C GLY A 14 -12.28 -4.21 3.82
N ALA A 15 -12.39 -2.98 4.33
CA ALA A 15 -12.42 -1.79 3.48
C ALA A 15 -11.10 -1.62 2.72
N TYR A 16 -11.17 -1.17 1.47
CA TYR A 16 -10.02 -0.86 0.65
C TYR A 16 -9.78 0.65 0.61
N LEU A 17 -8.53 1.03 0.87
CA LEU A 17 -8.10 2.42 0.92
C LEU A 17 -6.97 2.65 -0.08
N ARG A 18 -6.99 3.79 -0.77
CA ARG A 18 -5.90 4.29 -1.62
C ARG A 18 -5.24 5.44 -0.92
N LEU A 19 -3.92 5.43 -0.84
CA LEU A 19 -3.16 6.57 -0.35
C LEU A 19 -3.10 7.65 -1.42
N ASN A 20 -3.56 8.86 -1.12
CA ASN A 20 -3.59 9.97 -2.08
C ASN A 20 -2.32 10.81 -2.07
N THR A 21 -1.61 10.82 -0.94
CA THR A 21 -0.41 11.64 -0.73
C THR A 21 0.71 10.76 -0.21
N SER A 22 1.95 11.01 -0.66
CA SER A 22 3.11 10.32 -0.11
C SER A 22 3.25 10.61 1.39
N ARG A 23 3.23 9.58 2.24
CA ARG A 23 3.22 9.70 3.70
C ARG A 23 3.91 8.49 4.35
N LEU A 24 4.57 8.69 5.49
CA LEU A 24 5.25 7.62 6.25
C LEU A 24 6.23 6.78 5.40
N GLY A 25 6.95 7.44 4.48
CA GLY A 25 7.90 6.77 3.57
C GLY A 25 7.25 5.93 2.47
N ARG A 26 5.94 6.08 2.24
CA ARG A 26 5.18 5.36 1.22
C ARG A 26 4.72 6.31 0.11
N PRO A 27 4.86 5.92 -1.17
CA PRO A 27 4.41 6.74 -2.29
C PRO A 27 2.89 6.83 -2.36
N ALA A 28 2.36 7.93 -2.89
CA ALA A 28 0.96 8.03 -3.28
C ALA A 28 0.59 6.91 -4.28
N GLY A 29 -0.68 6.51 -4.30
CA GLY A 29 -1.20 5.46 -5.16
C GLY A 29 -1.17 4.06 -4.53
N LEU A 30 -0.55 3.87 -3.37
CA LEU A 30 -0.61 2.59 -2.68
C LEU A 30 -2.03 2.25 -2.24
N ILE A 31 -2.40 0.99 -2.44
CA ILE A 31 -3.69 0.43 -2.11
C ILE A 31 -3.50 -0.53 -0.94
N GLY A 32 -4.30 -0.37 0.10
CA GLY A 32 -4.31 -1.23 1.26
C GLY A 32 -5.70 -1.69 1.65
N MET A 33 -5.76 -2.80 2.37
CA MET A 33 -6.97 -3.33 2.99
C MET A 33 -6.91 -3.10 4.50
N VAL A 34 -8.00 -2.61 5.08
CA VAL A 34 -8.17 -2.49 6.52
C VAL A 34 -8.27 -3.89 7.11
N TYR A 35 -7.24 -4.28 7.85
CA TYR A 35 -7.13 -5.58 8.48
C TYR A 35 -7.87 -5.64 9.82
N ALA A 36 -7.80 -4.59 10.62
CA ALA A 36 -8.45 -4.48 11.91
C ALA A 36 -8.79 -3.03 12.23
N VAL A 37 -9.77 -2.84 13.11
CA VAL A 37 -10.17 -1.54 13.66
C VAL A 37 -10.35 -1.74 15.17
N GLY A 38 -9.95 -0.76 15.97
CA GLY A 38 -10.08 -0.86 17.42
C GLY A 38 -9.83 0.45 18.14
N THR A 39 -9.74 0.36 19.45
CA THR A 39 -9.33 1.44 20.34
C THR A 39 -8.09 0.99 21.10
N ASP A 40 -7.09 1.86 21.20
CA ASP A 40 -5.89 1.57 21.98
C ASP A 40 -6.14 1.76 23.49
N GLN A 41 -5.09 1.57 24.29
CA GLN A 41 -5.17 1.69 25.75
C GLN A 41 -5.47 3.12 26.23
N THR A 42 -5.28 4.13 25.37
CA THR A 42 -5.61 5.53 25.65
C THR A 42 -7.05 5.87 25.27
N GLY A 43 -7.78 4.94 24.65
CA GLY A 43 -9.11 5.15 24.10
C GLY A 43 -9.09 5.79 22.70
N ALA A 44 -7.91 5.98 22.11
CA ALA A 44 -7.80 6.52 20.77
C ALA A 44 -8.18 5.45 19.74
N TRP A 45 -9.01 5.84 18.78
CA TRP A 45 -9.40 4.98 17.68
C TRP A 45 -8.20 4.75 16.75
N TYR A 46 -8.05 3.51 16.29
CA TYR A 46 -7.05 3.15 15.31
C TYR A 46 -7.61 2.14 14.29
N PHE A 47 -6.96 2.10 13.13
CA PHE A 47 -7.16 1.06 12.14
C PHE A 47 -5.81 0.55 11.65
N GLN A 48 -5.77 -0.73 11.31
CA GLN A 48 -4.58 -1.43 10.90
C GLN A 48 -4.67 -1.69 9.39
N LEU A 49 -3.79 -1.08 8.60
CA LEU A 49 -3.82 -1.13 7.14
C LEU A 49 -2.74 -2.08 6.59
N ARG A 50 -3.11 -2.99 5.67
CA ARG A 50 -2.18 -3.86 4.95
C ARG A 50 -2.13 -3.50 3.48
N TYR A 51 -0.97 -3.08 3.01
CA TYR A 51 -0.77 -2.71 1.61
C TYR A 51 -0.71 -3.93 0.69
N LEU A 52 -1.42 -3.85 -0.44
CA LEU A 52 -1.56 -4.92 -1.42
C LEU A 52 -0.55 -4.78 -2.57
N ASN A 53 -0.15 -3.56 -2.92
CA ASN A 53 0.71 -3.24 -4.06
C ASN A 53 2.03 -2.54 -3.65
N ALA A 54 2.62 -2.90 -2.51
CA ALA A 54 3.86 -2.26 -2.07
C ALA A 54 5.05 -2.64 -3.00
N PRO A 55 5.94 -1.68 -3.34
CA PRO A 55 7.02 -1.89 -4.31
C PRO A 55 7.99 -3.02 -3.91
N PRO A 56 8.50 -3.80 -4.89
CA PRO A 56 9.60 -4.73 -4.67
C PRO A 56 10.82 -3.98 -4.12
N GLY A 57 11.40 -4.46 -3.02
CA GLY A 57 12.53 -3.80 -2.33
C GLY A 57 12.18 -3.22 -0.95
N THR A 58 10.90 -2.96 -0.68
CA THR A 58 10.40 -2.79 0.71
C THR A 58 10.18 -4.14 1.41
N ARG A 59 10.48 -5.25 0.71
CA ARG A 59 10.22 -6.65 1.08
C ARG A 59 11.27 -7.31 1.99
N THR A 60 11.73 -6.62 3.03
CA THR A 60 12.74 -7.19 3.95
C THR A 60 12.15 -7.89 5.19
N ARG A 61 10.83 -7.86 5.39
CA ARG A 61 10.17 -8.37 6.62
C ARG A 61 8.97 -9.26 6.32
N ALA A 62 8.72 -10.22 7.22
CA ALA A 62 7.60 -11.17 7.14
C ALA A 62 6.25 -10.45 7.00
N SER A 63 5.33 -11.02 6.23
CA SER A 63 4.02 -10.45 5.84
C SER A 63 3.13 -9.97 7.00
N SER A 64 3.33 -10.50 8.22
CA SER A 64 2.66 -10.05 9.44
C SER A 64 3.09 -8.65 9.90
N GLN A 65 4.31 -8.21 9.57
CA GLN A 65 4.90 -6.91 9.97
C GLN A 65 4.52 -5.74 9.06
N TRP A 66 3.68 -5.96 8.05
CA TRP A 66 3.34 -4.94 7.05
C TRP A 66 2.06 -4.19 7.34
N SER A 67 1.48 -4.49 8.49
CA SER A 67 0.32 -3.82 8.97
C SER A 67 0.74 -2.51 9.61
N LEU A 68 0.18 -1.40 9.16
CA LEU A 68 0.44 -0.09 9.72
C LEU A 68 -0.74 0.31 10.60
N ASN A 69 -0.48 0.59 11.87
CA ASN A 69 -1.49 1.17 12.75
C ASN A 69 -1.56 2.66 12.44
N LEU A 70 -2.76 3.13 12.14
CA LEU A 70 -3.09 4.49 11.74
C LEU A 70 -4.24 4.99 12.60
N HIS A 71 -4.31 6.30 12.78
CA HIS A 71 -5.32 6.96 13.60
C HIS A 71 -6.32 7.73 12.74
N GLU A 72 -7.38 8.25 13.36
CA GLU A 72 -8.46 8.96 12.65
C GLU A 72 -7.94 10.13 11.80
N GLU A 73 -6.92 10.84 12.27
CA GLU A 73 -6.26 11.92 11.52
C GLU A 73 -5.60 11.46 10.21
N ASP A 74 -5.18 10.20 10.13
CA ASP A 74 -4.54 9.66 8.93
C ASP A 74 -5.56 9.47 7.80
N LEU A 75 -6.87 9.38 8.09
CA LEU A 75 -7.93 9.20 7.08
C LEU A 75 -7.96 10.32 6.04
N ALA A 76 -7.49 11.52 6.40
CA ALA A 76 -7.37 12.65 5.46
C ALA A 76 -6.43 12.36 4.27
N HIS A 77 -5.57 11.34 4.38
CA HIS A 77 -4.61 10.95 3.35
C HIS A 77 -5.09 9.80 2.47
N PHE A 78 -6.30 9.28 2.71
CA PHE A 78 -6.83 8.12 2.00
C PHE A 78 -8.12 8.44 1.27
N ASP A 79 -8.33 7.74 0.16
CA ASP A 79 -9.64 7.57 -0.48
C ASP A 79 -10.12 6.14 -0.28
N ARG A 80 -11.44 5.97 -0.12
CA ARG A 80 -12.05 4.64 -0.08
C ARG A 80 -12.30 4.16 -1.50
N ILE A 81 -11.85 2.94 -1.77
CA ILE A 81 -12.04 2.27 -3.05
C ILE A 81 -13.23 1.32 -2.94
N ALA A 82 -14.11 1.33 -3.95
CA ALA A 82 -15.15 0.32 -4.08
C ALA A 82 -14.55 -1.02 -4.52
N THR A 83 -15.06 -2.14 -4.01
CA THR A 83 -14.54 -3.48 -4.36
C THR A 83 -14.53 -3.75 -5.88
N GLY A 84 -15.48 -3.18 -6.63
CA GLY A 84 -15.53 -3.27 -8.09
C GLY A 84 -14.37 -2.57 -8.81
N GLU A 85 -13.77 -1.56 -8.20
CA GLU A 85 -12.65 -0.78 -8.76
C GLU A 85 -11.28 -1.33 -8.36
N LEU A 86 -11.23 -2.15 -7.30
CA LEU A 86 -9.99 -2.69 -6.73
C LEU A 86 -9.12 -3.39 -7.77
N HIS A 87 -9.68 -4.36 -8.51
CA HIS A 87 -8.93 -5.15 -9.49
C HIS A 87 -8.34 -4.29 -10.60
N LYS A 88 -9.10 -3.27 -11.04
CA LYS A 88 -8.65 -2.32 -12.07
C LYS A 88 -7.46 -1.50 -11.56
N LEU A 89 -7.60 -0.92 -10.37
CA LEU A 89 -6.55 -0.08 -9.78
C LEU A 89 -5.29 -0.87 -9.43
N LEU A 90 -5.42 -2.11 -8.94
CA LEU A 90 -4.28 -3.00 -8.71
C LEU A 90 -3.54 -3.28 -10.02
N LYS A 91 -4.27 -3.63 -11.09
CA LYS A 91 -3.68 -3.87 -12.41
C LYS A 91 -3.00 -2.63 -13.01
N GLU A 92 -3.58 -1.44 -12.82
CA GLU A 92 -2.96 -0.18 -13.21
C GLU A 92 -1.66 0.07 -12.43
N SER A 93 -1.64 -0.20 -11.13
CA SER A 93 -0.43 -0.05 -10.31
C SER A 93 0.69 -1.04 -10.68
N GLU A 94 0.36 -2.24 -11.17
CA GLU A 94 1.34 -3.18 -11.73
C GLU A 94 1.91 -2.68 -13.06
N THR A 95 1.13 -1.93 -13.84
CA THR A 95 1.52 -1.45 -15.17
C THR A 95 2.41 -0.20 -15.09
N GLU A 96 2.30 0.59 -14.02
CA GLU A 96 3.21 1.71 -13.74
C GLU A 96 4.62 1.24 -13.29
N GLU A 97 4.79 -0.03 -12.93
CA GLU A 97 6.11 -0.62 -12.77
C GLU A 97 6.70 -1.07 -14.11
N ARG A 98 7.79 -0.37 -14.48
CA ARG A 98 8.82 -0.70 -15.49
C ARG A 98 8.60 -0.11 -16.89
N THR A 99 8.85 1.19 -16.98
CA THR A 99 9.75 1.64 -18.07
C THR A 99 11.05 2.11 -17.43
N LEU A 100 12.01 1.19 -17.27
CA LEU A 100 13.40 1.62 -17.06
C LEU A 100 13.81 2.46 -18.26
N PRO A 101 14.45 3.63 -18.06
CA PRO A 101 14.90 4.46 -19.16
C PRO A 101 15.77 3.63 -20.10
N SER A 102 15.57 3.78 -21.42
CA SER A 102 16.26 2.99 -22.45
C SER A 102 17.79 3.10 -22.36
N SER A 103 18.31 4.15 -21.73
CA SER A 103 19.73 4.35 -21.41
C SER A 103 20.29 3.36 -20.38
N TRP A 104 19.45 2.58 -19.69
CA TRP A 104 19.85 1.50 -18.78
C TRP A 104 19.77 0.11 -19.43
N ARG A 105 19.42 0.00 -20.73
CA ARG A 105 19.59 -1.22 -21.54
C ARG A 105 21.03 -1.35 -22.06
N GLY A 106 22.01 -1.04 -21.22
CA GLY A 106 23.42 -1.25 -21.48
C GLY A 106 23.88 -2.50 -20.72
N ASN A 107 24.14 -3.57 -21.45
CA ASN A 107 24.77 -4.83 -21.03
C ASN A 107 24.00 -5.67 -20.00
N ALA A 108 23.16 -6.56 -20.53
CA ALA A 108 22.90 -7.84 -19.89
C ALA A 108 24.23 -8.57 -19.68
N HIS A 109 24.80 -8.45 -18.48
CA HIS A 109 25.86 -9.35 -18.03
C HIS A 109 25.20 -10.62 -17.47
N PRO A 110 25.46 -11.81 -18.05
CA PRO A 110 24.84 -13.08 -17.63
C PRO A 110 25.36 -13.63 -16.29
N ASN A 111 26.01 -12.80 -15.47
CA ASN A 111 26.65 -13.20 -14.23
C ASN A 111 26.18 -12.31 -13.07
N GLN A 112 25.04 -12.64 -12.47
CA GLN A 112 24.85 -12.41 -11.04
C GLN A 112 24.31 -13.68 -10.35
N LEU A 113 25.31 -14.43 -9.87
CA LEU A 113 25.38 -15.25 -8.65
C LEU A 113 24.44 -16.45 -8.51
N ARG A 114 25.04 -17.62 -8.78
CA ARG A 114 24.74 -18.90 -8.10
C ARG A 114 24.82 -18.70 -6.59
N LEU A 115 23.80 -19.17 -5.89
CA LEU A 115 23.85 -19.39 -4.44
C LEU A 115 22.79 -20.44 -4.06
N PHE A 116 22.91 -21.66 -4.59
CA PHE A 116 22.49 -22.90 -3.93
C PHE A 116 23.27 -24.05 -4.59
N ASP A 117 24.16 -24.67 -3.83
CA ASP A 117 24.83 -25.93 -4.17
C ASP A 117 23.85 -27.09 -3.97
N PHE A 118 23.75 -27.97 -4.97
CA PHE A 118 23.83 -29.43 -4.87
C PHE A 118 24.28 -30.01 -6.21
#